data_AF-A0AAN8WFJ6-F1
#
_entry.id   AF-A0AAN8WFJ6-F1
#
_cell.length_a   1.000
_cell.length_b   1.000
_cell.length_c   1.000
_cell.angle_alpha   90.00
_cell.angle_beta   90.00
_cell.angle_gamma   90.00
#
_symmetry.space_group_name_H-M   'P 1'
#
loop_
_entity.id
_entity.type
_entity.pdbx_description
1 polymer ?
#
loop_
_entity_poly.entity_id
_entity_poly.type
_entity_poly.pdbx_seq_one_letter_code
_entity_poly.pdbx_strand_id
1 'polypeptide(L)'
;MTRELYALAQGDLLKTFFISPDSNLCFHGKCSYYCDTAHAICGNPDMLEGSFAIFLPGKDAAPRKVWRHPWRRSYHKRRKAQWEVDDEYCELVKEVHPYNEGRRLLDIMDMSILDFLMGNMDRHHYETFKMFGNNSAPIHLDHGRGFGKPFHDEVSVLAPIYQCCLIRHSTLSTLLRYHSGPQHLSDAMRLSMSVDPITPILWEPHLIALDRRLNIILQIIRKCVETAQDPIHVIVNDYH
;
A
#
# COMPACT_ATOMS: atom_id res chain seq x y z
N MET A 1 -2.27 -25.77 11.57
CA MET A 1 -2.23 -26.31 10.19
C MET A 1 -2.93 -27.65 10.05
N THR A 2 -2.64 -28.65 10.89
CA THR A 2 -3.17 -30.03 10.72
C THR A 2 -4.70 -30.08 10.58
N ARG A 3 -5.42 -29.42 11.48
CA ARG A 3 -6.90 -29.49 11.56
C ARG A 3 -7.61 -28.58 10.56
N GLU A 4 -7.10 -27.36 10.38
CA GLU A 4 -7.82 -26.29 9.67
C GLU A 4 -7.33 -26.06 8.24
N LEU A 5 -6.16 -26.60 7.88
CA LEU A 5 -5.62 -26.51 6.52
C LEU A 5 -5.50 -27.90 5.90
N TYR A 6 -4.67 -28.78 6.47
CA TYR A 6 -4.37 -30.08 5.86
C TYR A 6 -5.61 -30.98 5.75
N ALA A 7 -6.36 -31.14 6.85
CA ALA A 7 -7.56 -31.98 6.86
C ALA A 7 -8.70 -31.46 5.97
N LEU A 8 -8.67 -30.17 5.60
CA LEU A 8 -9.68 -29.53 4.74
C LEU A 8 -9.18 -29.32 3.30
N ALA A 9 -7.88 -29.51 3.04
CA ALA A 9 -7.30 -29.28 1.73
C ALA A 9 -7.81 -30.29 0.70
N GLN A 10 -8.05 -29.82 -0.52
CA GLN A 10 -8.55 -30.64 -1.62
C GLN A 10 -7.69 -30.45 -2.88
N GLY A 11 -7.81 -31.39 -3.82
CA GLY A 11 -7.23 -31.30 -5.15
C GLY A 11 -5.71 -31.13 -5.12
N ASP A 12 -5.22 -30.14 -5.87
CA ASP A 12 -3.79 -29.90 -6.01
C ASP A 12 -3.13 -29.39 -4.73
N LEU A 13 -3.86 -28.65 -3.87
CA LEU A 13 -3.28 -28.12 -2.62
C LEU A 13 -2.88 -29.26 -1.66
N LEU A 14 -3.73 -30.28 -1.51
CA LEU A 14 -3.47 -31.41 -0.62
C LEU A 14 -2.17 -32.14 -1.00
N LYS A 15 -1.87 -32.24 -2.30
CA LYS A 15 -0.66 -32.90 -2.81
C LYS A 15 0.63 -32.13 -2.52
N THR A 16 0.55 -30.88 -2.06
CA THR A 16 1.72 -30.04 -1.77
C THR A 16 2.21 -30.13 -0.33
N PHE A 17 1.50 -30.86 0.54
CA PHE A 17 1.89 -31.02 1.93
C PHE A 17 2.97 -32.09 2.09
N PHE A 18 3.92 -31.84 2.99
CA PHE A 18 4.98 -32.78 3.33
C PHE A 18 5.53 -32.49 4.74
N ILE A 19 6.34 -33.41 5.26
CA ILE A 19 7.07 -33.23 6.52
C ILE A 19 8.52 -32.85 6.20
N SER A 20 9.00 -31.75 6.77
CA SER A 20 10.40 -31.31 6.60
C SER A 20 11.37 -32.25 7.32
N PRO A 21 12.69 -32.18 7.02
CA PRO A 21 13.71 -32.92 7.78
C PRO A 21 13.69 -32.64 9.29
N ASP A 22 13.23 -31.45 9.69
CA ASP A 22 13.08 -31.04 11.10
C ASP A 22 11.72 -31.45 11.70
N SER A 23 10.97 -32.34 11.03
CA SER A 23 9.67 -32.85 11.47
C SER A 23 8.55 -31.82 11.57
N ASN A 24 8.64 -30.71 10.83
CA ASN A 24 7.57 -29.72 10.73
C ASN A 24 6.62 -30.05 9.59
N LEU A 25 5.32 -29.77 9.77
CA LEU A 25 4.33 -29.85 8.70
C LEU A 25 4.45 -28.63 7.79
N CYS A 26 4.68 -28.87 6.50
CA CYS A 26 4.87 -27.84 5.48
C CYS A 26 3.94 -28.01 4.28
N PHE A 27 3.72 -26.93 3.53
CA PHE A 27 3.13 -26.97 2.19
C PHE A 27 3.69 -25.85 1.32
N HIS A 28 3.77 -26.07 0.01
CA HIS A 28 4.23 -25.03 -0.94
C HIS A 28 3.11 -24.45 -1.81
N GLY A 29 1.93 -25.09 -1.87
CA GLY A 29 0.81 -24.62 -2.68
C GLY A 29 1.11 -24.57 -4.19
N LYS A 30 0.29 -23.83 -4.94
CA LYS A 30 0.42 -23.70 -6.41
C LYS A 30 0.25 -22.24 -6.82
N CYS A 31 1.35 -21.61 -7.21
CA CYS A 31 1.38 -20.23 -7.67
C CYS A 31 2.55 -20.00 -8.63
N SER A 32 2.60 -18.81 -9.25
CA SER A 32 3.63 -18.44 -10.23
C SER A 32 4.94 -17.97 -9.62
N TYR A 33 5.00 -17.68 -8.32
CA TYR A 33 6.15 -17.06 -7.68
C TYR A 33 6.61 -17.89 -6.47
N TYR A 34 7.62 -18.73 -6.69
CA TYR A 34 8.28 -19.55 -5.66
C TYR A 34 7.34 -20.46 -4.84
N CYS A 35 6.28 -21.01 -5.45
CA CYS A 35 5.52 -22.11 -4.84
C CYS A 35 6.19 -23.46 -5.11
N ASP A 36 7.38 -23.65 -4.52
CA ASP A 36 8.21 -24.85 -4.63
C ASP A 36 8.69 -25.33 -3.25
N THR A 37 9.30 -26.51 -3.19
CA THR A 37 9.76 -27.12 -1.92
C THR A 37 10.82 -26.27 -1.21
N ALA A 38 11.63 -25.50 -1.93
CA ALA A 38 12.69 -24.69 -1.33
C ALA A 38 12.16 -23.45 -0.61
N HIS A 39 10.94 -23.00 -0.93
CA HIS A 39 10.30 -21.83 -0.35
C HIS A 39 8.95 -22.19 0.31
N ALA A 40 8.78 -23.44 0.73
CA ALA A 40 7.57 -23.92 1.38
C ALA A 40 7.29 -23.18 2.69
N ILE A 41 6.00 -23.07 3.03
CA ILE A 41 5.55 -22.54 4.31
C ILE A 41 5.45 -23.69 5.30
N CYS A 42 6.15 -23.58 6.43
CA CYS A 42 6.22 -24.59 7.46
C CYS A 42 5.68 -24.05 8.78
N GLY A 43 4.97 -24.90 9.53
CA GLY A 43 4.61 -24.61 10.91
C GLY A 43 5.73 -24.88 11.90
N ASN A 44 5.43 -24.75 13.19
CA ASN A 44 6.31 -25.16 14.28
C ASN A 44 5.53 -25.85 15.44
N PRO A 45 5.45 -27.19 15.47
CA PRO A 45 5.66 -28.09 14.32
C PRO A 45 4.53 -27.99 13.29
N ASP A 46 3.33 -27.58 13.70
CA ASP A 46 2.14 -27.49 12.85
C ASP A 46 1.29 -26.23 13.09
N MET A 47 1.73 -25.30 13.94
CA MET A 47 1.12 -23.97 14.09
C MET A 47 1.70 -23.03 13.03
N LEU A 48 0.85 -22.28 12.35
CA LEU A 48 1.22 -21.21 11.42
C LEU A 48 0.36 -19.97 11.68
N GLU A 49 1.00 -18.83 11.95
CA GLU A 49 0.35 -17.53 11.99
C GLU A 49 0.04 -17.05 10.57
N GLY A 50 -1.07 -16.33 10.38
CA GLY A 50 -1.44 -15.80 9.07
C GLY A 50 -2.36 -14.59 9.15
N SER A 51 -2.41 -13.82 8.07
CA SER A 51 -3.34 -12.71 7.92
C SER A 51 -4.65 -13.18 7.29
N PHE A 52 -5.77 -12.71 7.84
CA PHE A 52 -7.10 -13.03 7.35
C PHE A 52 -7.81 -11.75 6.90
N ALA A 53 -8.09 -11.65 5.61
CA ALA A 53 -8.85 -10.56 5.03
C ALA A 53 -10.22 -11.07 4.59
N ILE A 54 -11.27 -10.28 4.87
CA ILE A 54 -12.61 -10.59 4.40
C ILE A 54 -12.68 -10.51 2.88
N PHE A 55 -13.40 -11.45 2.26
CA PHE A 55 -13.66 -11.40 0.83
C PHE A 55 -14.45 -10.13 0.48
N LEU A 56 -13.99 -9.45 -0.58
CA LEU A 56 -14.81 -8.42 -1.22
C LEU A 56 -16.07 -9.06 -1.82
N PRO A 57 -17.16 -8.28 -1.97
CA PRO A 57 -18.36 -8.77 -2.62
C PRO A 57 -18.05 -9.39 -3.99
N GLY A 58 -18.83 -10.41 -4.34
CA GLY A 58 -18.72 -11.10 -5.62
C GLY A 58 -18.82 -10.11 -6.79
N LYS A 59 -18.14 -10.43 -7.91
CA LYS A 59 -18.05 -9.54 -9.07
C LYS A 59 -19.42 -9.21 -9.68
N ASP A 60 -20.41 -10.08 -9.52
CA ASP A 60 -21.78 -9.87 -10.00
C ASP A 60 -22.53 -8.84 -9.15
N ALA A 61 -22.30 -8.81 -7.84
CA ALA A 61 -22.95 -7.89 -6.91
C ALA A 61 -22.27 -6.51 -6.89
N ALA A 62 -20.93 -6.48 -6.93
CA ALA A 62 -20.16 -5.24 -6.96
C ALA A 62 -19.02 -5.33 -8.00
N PRO A 63 -19.32 -5.06 -9.29
CA PRO A 63 -18.32 -5.10 -10.34
C PRO A 63 -17.17 -4.14 -10.06
N ARG A 64 -15.94 -4.64 -10.14
CA ARG A 64 -14.71 -3.86 -9.96
C ARG A 64 -13.98 -3.59 -11.27
N LYS A 65 -13.28 -2.47 -11.34
CA LYS A 65 -12.39 -2.11 -12.46
C LYS A 65 -10.96 -1.97 -11.94
N VAL A 66 -10.06 -2.70 -12.58
CA VAL A 66 -8.61 -2.60 -12.38
C VAL A 66 -8.07 -1.48 -13.27
N TRP A 67 -7.24 -0.63 -12.70
CA TRP A 67 -6.57 0.46 -13.38
C TRP A 67 -5.06 0.30 -13.27
N ARG A 68 -4.35 0.60 -14.36
CA ARG A 68 -2.88 0.69 -14.33
C ARG A 68 -2.49 1.96 -13.59
N HIS A 69 -1.58 1.85 -12.62
CA HIS A 69 -1.10 3.01 -11.88
C HIS A 69 -0.24 3.91 -12.79
N PRO A 70 -0.41 5.25 -12.81
CA PRO A 70 0.40 6.13 -13.67
C PRO A 70 1.89 6.08 -13.29
N TRP A 71 2.18 6.14 -11.99
CA TRP A 71 3.53 5.95 -11.44
C TRP A 71 3.95 4.47 -11.30
N ARG A 72 3.44 3.58 -12.15
CA ARG A 72 3.86 2.18 -12.15
C ARG A 72 5.35 2.09 -12.49
N ARG A 73 6.12 1.36 -11.69
CA ARG A 73 7.54 1.06 -11.95
C ARG A 73 7.73 0.25 -13.25
N SER A 74 8.96 0.22 -13.75
CA SER A 74 9.28 -0.53 -14.98
C SER A 74 9.21 -2.04 -14.80
N TYR A 75 9.40 -2.54 -13.57
CA TYR A 75 9.63 -3.97 -13.26
C TYR A 75 10.78 -4.58 -14.05
N HIS A 76 11.75 -3.74 -14.40
CA HIS A 76 12.87 -4.13 -15.24
C HIS A 76 14.18 -3.59 -14.67
N LYS A 77 15.16 -4.47 -14.46
CA LYS A 77 16.41 -4.18 -13.74
C LYS A 77 17.21 -2.98 -14.27
N ARG A 78 17.04 -2.62 -15.55
CA ARG A 78 17.82 -1.56 -16.23
C ARG A 78 16.98 -0.43 -16.84
N ARG A 79 15.67 -0.59 -16.91
CA ARG A 79 14.81 0.41 -17.59
C ARG A 79 14.15 1.25 -16.53
N LYS A 80 14.16 2.57 -16.73
CA LYS A 80 13.37 3.50 -15.93
C LYS A 80 11.99 3.67 -16.57
N ALA A 81 10.98 3.92 -15.74
CA ALA A 81 9.68 4.37 -16.19
C ALA A 81 9.73 5.86 -16.56
N GLN A 82 8.77 6.34 -17.36
CA GLN A 82 8.74 7.73 -17.80
C GLN A 82 8.76 8.71 -16.62
N TRP A 83 7.93 8.47 -15.60
CA TRP A 83 7.86 9.29 -14.40
C TRP A 83 9.16 9.35 -13.60
N GLU A 84 10.10 8.42 -13.80
CA GLU A 84 11.42 8.41 -13.13
C GLU A 84 12.47 9.29 -13.86
N VAL A 85 12.16 9.80 -15.05
CA VAL A 85 13.08 10.59 -15.88
C VAL A 85 12.50 11.92 -16.36
N ASP A 86 11.21 12.13 -16.14
CA ASP A 86 10.45 13.28 -16.63
C ASP A 86 9.84 14.02 -15.43
N ASP A 87 10.36 15.21 -15.15
CA ASP A 87 9.93 16.03 -14.01
C ASP A 87 8.53 16.64 -14.24
N GLU A 88 8.08 16.76 -15.50
CA GLU A 88 6.76 17.29 -15.87
C GLU A 88 5.73 16.16 -16.08
N TYR A 89 6.07 14.92 -15.74
CA TYR A 89 5.20 13.76 -15.97
C TYR A 89 3.78 13.92 -15.41
N CYS A 90 3.61 14.60 -14.27
CA CYS A 90 2.27 14.79 -13.71
C CYS A 90 1.37 15.67 -14.58
N GLU A 91 1.91 16.65 -15.32
CA GLU A 91 1.09 17.49 -16.22
C GLU A 91 0.45 16.63 -17.32
N LEU A 92 1.20 15.66 -17.86
CA LEU A 92 0.65 14.67 -18.79
C LEU A 92 -0.44 13.80 -18.14
N VAL A 93 -0.28 13.44 -16.86
CA VAL A 93 -1.30 12.67 -16.13
C VAL A 93 -2.56 13.50 -15.94
N LYS A 94 -2.44 14.79 -15.59
CA LYS A 94 -3.56 15.72 -15.39
C LYS A 94 -4.41 15.92 -16.66
N GLU A 95 -3.89 15.65 -17.85
CA GLU A 95 -4.64 15.78 -19.10
C GLU A 95 -5.46 14.52 -19.45
N VAL A 96 -5.20 13.38 -18.81
CA VAL A 96 -5.74 12.08 -19.22
C VAL A 96 -6.82 11.58 -18.27
N HIS A 97 -8.00 11.23 -18.81
CA HIS A 97 -9.03 10.53 -18.05
C HIS A 97 -8.50 9.19 -17.50
N PRO A 98 -8.73 8.86 -16.21
CA PRO A 98 -9.67 9.48 -15.26
C PRO A 98 -9.13 10.62 -14.37
N TYR A 99 -7.90 11.08 -14.58
CA TYR A 99 -7.19 11.98 -13.67
C TYR A 99 -7.44 13.46 -13.94
N ASN A 100 -7.93 13.79 -15.13
CA ASN A 100 -8.23 15.15 -15.56
C ASN A 100 -9.49 15.75 -14.93
N GLU A 101 -10.30 14.94 -14.24
CA GLU A 101 -11.52 15.40 -13.60
C GLU A 101 -11.83 14.63 -12.31
N GLY A 102 -12.54 15.31 -11.40
CA GLY A 102 -13.00 14.74 -10.15
C GLY A 102 -11.89 14.36 -9.17
N ARG A 103 -12.18 13.36 -8.33
CA ARG A 103 -11.36 13.02 -7.15
C ARG A 103 -10.13 12.14 -7.44
N ARG A 104 -10.05 11.54 -8.63
CA ARG A 104 -9.17 10.41 -8.89
C ARG A 104 -7.70 10.74 -8.63
N LEU A 105 -7.24 11.89 -9.10
CA LEU A 105 -5.84 12.29 -8.93
C LEU A 105 -5.48 12.47 -7.46
N LEU A 106 -6.33 13.14 -6.67
CA LEU A 106 -6.17 13.29 -5.23
C LEU A 106 -6.21 11.94 -4.49
N ASP A 107 -7.02 10.99 -4.95
CA ASP A 107 -7.01 9.64 -4.36
C ASP A 107 -5.68 8.91 -4.62
N ILE A 108 -5.01 9.15 -5.75
CA ILE A 108 -3.66 8.62 -6.00
C ILE A 108 -2.63 9.31 -5.09
N MET A 109 -2.79 10.60 -4.78
CA MET A 109 -1.95 11.31 -3.81
C MET A 109 -2.05 10.67 -2.43
N ASP A 110 -3.27 10.43 -1.95
CA ASP A 110 -3.50 9.76 -0.65
C ASP A 110 -2.94 8.34 -0.64
N MET A 111 -3.13 7.58 -1.72
CA MET A 111 -2.57 6.23 -1.86
C MET A 111 -1.03 6.25 -1.81
N SER A 112 -0.39 7.22 -2.47
CA SER A 112 1.05 7.40 -2.45
C SER A 112 1.58 7.71 -1.04
N ILE A 113 0.87 8.54 -0.27
CA ILE A 113 1.20 8.81 1.14
C ILE A 113 1.10 7.53 1.97
N LEU A 114 0.03 6.75 1.81
CA LEU A 114 -0.15 5.48 2.49
C LEU A 114 0.99 4.49 2.13
N ASP A 115 1.26 4.32 0.84
CA ASP A 115 2.29 3.43 0.34
C ASP A 115 3.69 3.87 0.83
N PHE A 116 3.97 5.16 0.92
CA PHE A 116 5.24 5.67 1.45
C PHE A 116 5.40 5.39 2.95
N LEU A 117 4.34 5.63 3.74
CA LEU A 117 4.37 5.35 5.19
C LEU A 117 4.70 3.89 5.47
N MET A 118 4.13 2.94 4.72
CA MET A 118 4.46 1.51 4.84
C MET A 118 5.75 1.12 4.10
N GLY A 119 6.23 1.92 3.14
CA GLY A 119 7.35 1.57 2.27
C GLY A 119 6.98 0.55 1.18
N ASN A 120 5.73 0.55 0.72
CA ASN A 120 5.25 -0.29 -0.37
C ASN A 120 5.64 0.30 -1.73
N MET A 121 6.50 -0.40 -2.45
CA MET A 121 6.96 0.00 -3.79
C MET A 121 6.21 -0.73 -4.92
N ASP A 122 5.26 -1.61 -4.61
CA ASP A 122 4.67 -2.55 -5.57
C ASP A 122 3.28 -2.15 -6.06
N ARG A 123 2.90 -0.87 -5.91
CA ARG A 123 1.63 -0.33 -6.42
C ARG A 123 1.65 -0.20 -7.94
N HIS A 124 1.45 -1.30 -8.65
CA HIS A 124 1.38 -1.31 -10.12
C HIS A 124 -0.03 -1.12 -10.68
N HIS A 125 -1.04 -1.43 -9.87
CA HIS A 125 -2.45 -1.34 -10.21
C HIS A 125 -3.24 -0.86 -8.98
N TYR A 126 -4.44 -0.35 -9.21
CA TYR A 126 -5.43 -0.11 -8.18
C TYR A 126 -6.81 -0.56 -8.66
N GLU A 127 -7.72 -0.84 -7.73
CA GLU A 127 -9.09 -1.26 -8.04
C GLU A 127 -10.10 -0.22 -7.60
N THR A 128 -11.26 -0.18 -8.27
CA THR A 128 -12.39 0.70 -7.98
C THR A 128 -13.69 -0.04 -8.17
N PHE A 129 -14.76 0.39 -7.51
CA PHE A 129 -16.10 -0.11 -7.79
C PHE A 129 -16.70 0.62 -8.98
N LYS A 130 -17.11 -0.13 -10.02
CA LYS A 130 -17.65 0.45 -11.26
C LYS A 130 -18.92 1.28 -11.05
N MET A 131 -19.71 0.92 -10.03
CA MET A 131 -21.01 1.55 -9.77
C MET A 131 -20.96 3.05 -9.49
N PHE A 132 -19.78 3.58 -9.08
CA PHE A 132 -19.62 5.01 -8.79
C PHE A 132 -18.86 5.76 -9.90
N GLY A 133 -18.58 5.12 -11.05
CA GLY A 133 -17.86 5.74 -12.16
C GLY A 133 -16.52 6.35 -11.72
N ASN A 134 -16.22 7.58 -12.16
CA ASN A 134 -14.99 8.26 -11.76
C ASN A 134 -15.00 8.76 -10.30
N ASN A 135 -16.18 8.89 -9.69
CA ASN A 135 -16.34 9.26 -8.29
C ASN A 135 -16.08 8.09 -7.31
N SER A 136 -15.65 6.93 -7.81
CA SER A 136 -15.22 5.80 -6.98
C SER A 136 -13.82 6.01 -6.39
N ALA A 137 -13.69 5.90 -5.07
CA ALA A 137 -12.38 5.82 -4.42
C ALA A 137 -11.65 4.50 -4.79
N PRO A 138 -10.32 4.53 -4.96
CA PRO A 138 -9.52 3.32 -5.01
C PRO A 138 -9.69 2.46 -3.76
N ILE A 139 -9.72 1.14 -3.93
CA ILE A 139 -9.66 0.19 -2.83
C ILE A 139 -8.18 -0.02 -2.48
N HIS A 140 -7.79 0.27 -1.24
CA HIS A 140 -6.43 0.07 -0.75
C HIS A 140 -6.19 -1.42 -0.43
N LEU A 141 -5.75 -2.19 -1.42
CA LEU A 141 -5.47 -3.63 -1.34
C LEU A 141 -3.97 -3.94 -1.49
N ASP A 142 -3.59 -5.22 -1.38
CA ASP A 142 -2.26 -5.74 -1.72
C ASP A 142 -1.08 -5.09 -0.97
N HIS A 143 -1.21 -5.00 0.36
CA HIS A 143 -0.16 -4.43 1.22
C HIS A 143 0.91 -5.44 1.68
N GLY A 144 0.93 -6.65 1.13
CA GLY A 144 1.85 -7.73 1.57
C GLY A 144 3.33 -7.46 1.34
N ARG A 145 3.68 -6.39 0.59
CA ARG A 145 5.06 -5.91 0.39
C ARG A 145 5.38 -4.61 1.13
N GLY A 146 4.48 -4.17 2.02
CA GLY A 146 4.76 -3.10 2.98
C GLY A 146 5.66 -3.57 4.12
N PHE A 147 6.19 -2.63 4.89
CA PHE A 147 6.97 -2.85 6.10
C PHE A 147 8.17 -3.79 5.94
N GLY A 148 8.83 -3.80 4.77
CA GLY A 148 10.02 -4.63 4.54
C GLY A 148 11.34 -4.02 5.02
N LYS A 149 11.43 -2.69 5.16
CA LYS A 149 12.67 -1.98 5.57
C LYS A 149 12.35 -0.82 6.51
N PRO A 150 12.67 -0.88 7.81
CA PRO A 150 12.42 0.22 8.75
C PRO A 150 13.47 1.33 8.69
N PHE A 151 14.67 1.05 8.15
CA PHE A 151 15.80 1.98 8.10
C PHE A 151 16.06 2.56 6.69
N HIS A 152 15.12 2.38 5.75
CA HIS A 152 15.18 2.93 4.40
C HIS A 152 13.85 3.58 4.06
N ASP A 153 13.91 4.76 3.44
CA ASP A 153 12.74 5.51 3.00
C ASP A 153 12.84 5.76 1.49
N GLU A 154 11.96 5.11 0.72
CA GLU A 154 11.97 5.20 -0.73
C GLU A 154 11.16 6.43 -1.18
N VAL A 155 11.81 7.59 -1.24
CA VAL A 155 11.16 8.87 -1.57
C VAL A 155 10.48 8.86 -2.94
N SER A 156 10.95 8.03 -3.89
CA SER A 156 10.30 7.88 -5.20
C SER A 156 8.85 7.37 -5.12
N VAL A 157 8.42 6.78 -4.00
CA VAL A 157 7.00 6.45 -3.78
C VAL A 157 6.12 7.71 -3.68
N LEU A 158 6.69 8.84 -3.22
CA LEU A 158 6.02 10.15 -3.17
C LEU A 158 6.11 10.95 -4.48
N ALA A 159 6.53 10.32 -5.59
CA ALA A 159 6.53 10.96 -6.91
C ALA A 159 5.22 11.63 -7.29
N PRO A 160 4.03 11.04 -7.04
CA PRO A 160 2.77 11.73 -7.25
C PRO A 160 2.71 13.07 -6.49
N ILE A 161 3.12 13.10 -5.21
CA ILE A 161 3.06 14.31 -4.38
C ILE A 161 4.02 15.38 -4.88
N TYR A 162 5.30 15.05 -5.07
CA TYR A 162 6.30 16.07 -5.41
C TYR A 162 6.25 16.51 -6.89
N GLN A 163 5.66 15.72 -7.80
CA GLN A 163 5.47 16.13 -9.20
C GLN A 163 4.17 16.89 -9.39
N CYS A 164 3.06 16.46 -8.77
CA CYS A 164 1.78 17.12 -8.95
C CYS A 164 1.60 18.34 -8.06
N CYS A 165 2.27 18.34 -6.90
CA CYS A 165 2.06 19.28 -5.81
C CYS A 165 0.59 19.45 -5.45
N LEU A 166 -0.12 18.34 -5.23
CA LEU A 166 -1.52 18.31 -4.81
C LEU A 166 -1.67 17.49 -3.52
N ILE A 167 -2.47 18.00 -2.59
CA ILE A 167 -2.91 17.27 -1.41
C ILE A 167 -4.31 17.68 -0.99
N ARG A 168 -5.10 16.71 -0.53
CA ARG A 168 -6.41 16.96 0.04
C ARG A 168 -6.28 17.62 1.41
N HIS A 169 -7.10 18.65 1.67
CA HIS A 169 -7.08 19.39 2.92
C HIS A 169 -7.26 18.49 4.16
N SER A 170 -8.19 17.53 4.11
CA SER A 170 -8.37 16.58 5.22
C SER A 170 -7.17 15.65 5.44
N THR A 171 -6.51 15.21 4.38
CA THR A 171 -5.27 14.44 4.45
C THR A 171 -4.19 15.25 5.14
N LEU A 172 -3.91 16.47 4.67
CA LEU A 172 -2.90 17.35 5.29
C LEU A 172 -3.21 17.63 6.76
N SER A 173 -4.48 17.95 7.08
CA SER A 173 -4.92 18.19 8.45
C SER A 173 -4.70 16.98 9.37
N THR A 174 -4.91 15.77 8.84
CA THR A 174 -4.68 14.52 9.58
C THR A 174 -3.19 14.27 9.80
N LEU A 175 -2.36 14.47 8.78
CA LEU A 175 -0.91 14.36 8.89
C LEU A 175 -0.33 15.34 9.91
N LEU A 176 -0.77 16.61 9.87
CA LEU A 176 -0.35 17.63 10.84
C LEU A 176 -0.78 17.27 12.28
N ARG A 177 -1.97 16.69 12.45
CA ARG A 177 -2.45 16.24 13.77
C ARG A 177 -1.55 15.17 14.37
N TYR A 178 -1.12 14.18 13.59
CA TYR A 178 -0.22 13.14 14.08
C TYR A 178 1.24 13.60 14.20
N HIS A 179 1.64 14.66 13.51
CA HIS A 179 2.98 15.21 13.60
C HIS A 179 3.16 16.16 14.80
N SER A 180 2.25 17.11 14.96
CA SER A 180 2.35 18.21 15.93
C SER A 180 1.33 18.14 17.06
N GLY A 181 0.38 17.22 17.00
CA GLY A 181 -0.61 17.01 18.04
C GLY A 181 -0.10 16.16 19.21
N PRO A 182 -0.96 15.88 20.20
CA PRO A 182 -0.58 15.20 21.44
C PRO A 182 -0.32 13.70 21.28
N GLN A 183 -0.70 13.10 20.15
CA GLN A 183 -0.50 11.68 19.87
C GLN A 183 0.20 11.52 18.52
N HIS A 184 1.39 10.90 18.54
CA HIS A 184 2.14 10.62 17.34
C HIS A 184 1.53 9.47 16.53
N LEU A 185 1.88 9.39 15.24
CA LEU A 185 1.36 8.34 14.35
C LEU A 185 1.76 6.95 14.85
N SER A 186 3.01 6.79 15.29
CA SER A 186 3.52 5.56 15.87
C SER A 186 2.71 5.08 17.09
N ASP A 187 2.37 5.99 18.00
CA ASP A 187 1.57 5.69 19.21
C ASP A 187 0.13 5.30 18.86
N ALA A 188 -0.49 6.05 17.95
CA ALA A 188 -1.84 5.73 17.46
C ALA A 188 -1.88 4.34 16.79
N MET A 189 -0.86 4.03 15.97
CA MET A 189 -0.73 2.73 15.32
C MET A 189 -0.50 1.60 16.33
N ARG A 190 0.37 1.81 17.34
CA ARG A 190 0.59 0.85 18.42
C ARG A 190 -0.70 0.54 19.17
N LEU A 191 -1.45 1.58 19.54
CA LEU A 191 -2.73 1.43 20.23
C LEU A 191 -3.73 0.68 19.36
N SER A 192 -3.86 1.07 18.08
CA SER A 192 -4.78 0.43 17.15
C SER A 192 -4.48 -1.05 16.93
N MET A 193 -3.21 -1.45 16.88
CA MET A 193 -2.79 -2.84 16.65
C MET A 193 -2.81 -3.69 17.94
N SER A 194 -2.89 -3.07 19.12
CA SER A 194 -2.86 -3.79 20.41
C SER A 194 -4.07 -4.70 20.63
N VAL A 195 -5.15 -4.49 19.89
CA VAL A 195 -6.37 -5.30 19.98
C VAL A 195 -6.32 -6.55 19.08
N ASP A 196 -5.33 -6.64 18.18
CA ASP A 196 -5.19 -7.80 17.31
C ASP A 196 -4.57 -8.99 18.09
N PRO A 197 -5.10 -10.22 17.94
CA PRO A 197 -4.58 -11.39 18.64
C PRO A 197 -3.10 -11.70 18.39
N ILE A 198 -2.51 -11.24 17.27
CA ILE A 198 -1.10 -11.47 16.93
C ILE A 198 -0.18 -10.33 17.38
N THR A 199 -0.64 -9.48 18.31
CA THR A 199 0.20 -8.41 18.86
C THR A 199 1.51 -8.97 19.49
N PRO A 200 2.69 -8.39 19.18
CA PRO A 200 2.90 -7.20 18.35
C PRO A 200 2.88 -7.47 16.83
N ILE A 201 2.04 -6.74 16.08
CA ILE A 201 1.94 -6.85 14.62
C ILE A 201 3.18 -6.28 13.92
N LEU A 202 3.62 -5.08 14.33
CA LEU A 202 4.79 -4.42 13.76
C LEU A 202 5.94 -4.38 14.75
N TRP A 203 7.14 -4.63 14.25
CA TRP A 203 8.38 -4.45 14.99
C TRP A 203 8.65 -2.96 15.27
N GLU A 204 9.18 -2.66 16.46
CA GLU A 204 9.36 -1.30 16.98
C GLU A 204 10.00 -0.29 16.01
N PRO A 205 11.08 -0.62 15.28
CA PRO A 205 11.67 0.30 14.31
C PRO A 205 10.73 0.71 13.16
N HIS A 206 9.73 -0.08 12.82
CA HIS A 206 8.71 0.34 11.85
C HIS A 206 7.81 1.43 12.41
N LEU A 207 7.48 1.39 13.71
CA LEU A 207 6.70 2.43 14.36
C LEU A 207 7.49 3.75 14.37
N ILE A 208 8.78 3.71 14.75
CA ILE A 208 9.67 4.87 14.68
C ILE A 208 9.79 5.39 13.23
N ALA A 209 9.85 4.49 12.25
CA ALA A 209 9.92 4.87 10.84
C ALA A 209 8.67 5.61 10.36
N LEU A 210 7.47 5.33 10.90
CA LEU A 210 6.24 6.02 10.52
C LEU A 210 6.31 7.52 10.83
N ASP A 211 6.79 7.90 12.02
CA ASP A 211 6.92 9.31 12.39
C ASP A 211 8.00 10.02 11.56
N ARG A 212 9.12 9.33 11.30
CA ARG A 212 10.18 9.85 10.40
C ARG A 212 9.66 10.09 8.99
N ARG A 213 8.91 9.14 8.42
CA ARG A 213 8.30 9.23 7.09
C ARG A 213 7.22 10.31 7.04
N LEU A 214 6.41 10.45 8.10
CA LEU A 214 5.44 11.53 8.23
C LEU A 214 6.12 12.91 8.13
N ASN A 215 7.24 13.11 8.81
CA ASN A 215 8.01 14.35 8.67
C ASN A 215 8.48 14.57 7.22
N ILE A 216 9.01 13.53 6.54
CA ILE A 216 9.43 13.64 5.14
C ILE A 216 8.26 14.07 4.23
N ILE A 217 7.08 13.49 4.41
CA ILE A 217 5.87 13.86 3.67
C ILE A 217 5.57 15.35 3.85
N LEU A 218 5.58 15.84 5.10
CA LEU A 218 5.30 17.24 5.41
C LEU A 218 6.36 18.20 4.85
N GLN A 219 7.64 17.81 4.82
CA GLN A 219 8.68 18.63 4.18
C GLN A 219 8.47 18.76 2.67
N ILE A 220 8.06 17.69 1.99
CA ILE A 220 7.75 17.73 0.55
C ILE A 220 6.55 18.64 0.30
N ILE A 221 5.46 18.49 1.07
CA ILE A 221 4.27 19.34 0.94
C ILE A 221 4.63 20.81 1.19
N ARG A 222 5.44 21.09 2.22
CA ARG A 222 5.93 22.44 2.52
C ARG A 222 6.66 23.05 1.32
N LYS A 223 7.56 22.30 0.68
CA LYS A 223 8.27 22.75 -0.52
C LYS A 223 7.30 23.07 -1.67
N CYS A 224 6.29 22.25 -1.88
CA CYS A 224 5.24 22.52 -2.87
C CYS A 224 4.51 23.83 -2.57
N VAL A 225 4.11 24.07 -1.31
CA VAL A 225 3.45 25.31 -0.89
C VAL A 225 4.35 26.53 -1.05
N GLU A 226 5.63 26.43 -0.67
CA GLU A 226 6.60 27.54 -0.77
C GLU A 226 6.94 27.91 -2.22
N THR A 227 6.80 26.97 -3.16
CA THR A 227 7.10 27.20 -4.60
C THR A 227 5.87 27.64 -5.38
N ALA A 228 4.66 27.38 -4.87
CA ALA A 228 3.41 27.74 -5.53
C ALA A 228 3.17 29.26 -5.50
N GLN A 229 2.56 29.79 -6.56
CA GLN A 229 2.09 31.19 -6.59
C GLN A 229 0.98 31.43 -5.55
N ASP A 230 0.10 30.44 -5.38
CA ASP A 230 -0.95 30.44 -4.37
C ASP A 230 -1.03 29.03 -3.71
N PRO A 231 -0.92 28.93 -2.37
CA PRO A 231 -1.11 27.68 -1.64
C PRO A 231 -2.43 26.94 -1.95
N ILE A 232 -3.48 27.63 -2.39
CA ILE A 232 -4.77 27.02 -2.73
C ILE A 232 -4.67 26.06 -3.93
N HIS A 233 -3.65 26.23 -4.77
CA HIS A 233 -3.39 25.30 -5.88
C HIS A 233 -2.72 24.01 -5.43
N VAL A 234 -2.17 23.97 -4.22
CA VAL A 234 -1.54 22.78 -3.62
C VAL A 234 -2.50 22.07 -2.68
N ILE A 235 -3.16 22.84 -1.81
CA ILE A 235 -4.07 22.32 -0.80
C ILE A 235 -5.49 22.42 -1.33
N VAL A 236 -5.99 21.29 -1.84
CA VAL A 236 -7.29 21.21 -2.49
C VAL A 236 -8.36 20.79 -1.48
N ASN A 237 -9.50 21.48 -1.48
CA ASN A 237 -10.63 21.08 -0.63
C ASN A 237 -11.20 19.73 -1.07
N ASP A 238 -11.71 18.98 -0.10
CA ASP A 238 -12.27 17.64 -0.29
C ASP A 238 -13.48 17.59 -1.25
N TYR A 239 -14.16 18.73 -1.43
CA TYR A 239 -15.38 18.86 -2.23
C TYR A 239 -15.14 19.88 -3.34
N HIS A 240 -14.69 19.41 -4.50
CA HIS A 240 -14.75 20.12 -5.77
C HIS A 240 -15.32 19.20 -6.84
#